data_AF-A0A495ZHR5-F1
#
_entry.id   AF-A0A495ZHR5-F1
#
_cell.length_a   1.000
_cell.length_b   1.000
_cell.length_c   1.000
_cell.angle_alpha   90.00
_cell.angle_beta   90.00
_cell.angle_gamma   90.00
#
_symmetry.space_group_name_H-M   'P 1'
#
loop_
_entity.id
_entity.type
_entity.pdbx_description
1 polymer ?
#
loop_
_entity_poly.entity_id
_entity_poly.type
_entity_poly.pdbx_seq_one_letter_code
_entity_poly.pdbx_strand_id
1 'polypeptide(L)'
;MNIKLRTAFQILSFLMAALMFNVPFITLAQQNPVQTEAIAAAERDASNDTNKRSTRMAAVCVGGAIGGLIGCLIGTALGSVDPQPTLGFAPLLDFDERPIILGSIGCAVGALISLGVTHNSPSSPSPERLLGKSLEYVEFYTDAYRTKTRSLRTKLAAAGSASAGGGMLIGFLTQVAK
;
A
#
# COMPACT_ATOMS: atom_id res chain seq x y z
N MET A 1 18.41 -1.35 63.92
CA MET A 1 17.64 -1.84 62.76
C MET A 1 18.34 -1.39 61.48
N ASN A 2 18.76 -2.33 60.63
CA ASN A 2 19.66 -2.08 59.50
C ASN A 2 18.95 -1.29 58.38
N ILE A 3 19.48 -0.13 57.98
CA ILE A 3 18.89 0.75 56.96
C ILE A 3 18.65 -0.01 55.64
N LYS A 4 19.57 -0.92 55.28
CA LYS A 4 19.46 -1.78 54.10
C LYS A 4 18.21 -2.68 54.09
N LEU A 5 17.78 -3.16 55.26
CA LEU A 5 16.60 -4.04 55.38
C LEU A 5 15.30 -3.27 55.09
N ARG A 6 15.22 -2.01 55.55
CA ARG A 6 14.05 -1.14 55.33
C ARG A 6 13.87 -0.79 53.86
N THR A 7 14.97 -0.45 53.17
CA THR A 7 14.93 -0.10 51.75
C THR A 7 14.56 -1.31 50.88
N ALA A 8 15.10 -2.50 51.19
CA ALA A 8 14.74 -3.72 50.47
C ALA A 8 13.25 -4.06 50.61
N PHE A 9 12.68 -3.91 51.81
CA PHE A 9 11.26 -4.14 52.05
C PHE A 9 10.37 -3.15 51.28
N GLN A 10 10.74 -1.87 51.22
CA GLN A 10 9.99 -0.87 50.45
C GLN A 10 10.01 -1.15 48.95
N ILE A 11 11.16 -1.52 48.39
CA ILE A 11 11.27 -1.88 46.96
C ILE A 11 10.42 -3.12 46.65
N LEU A 12 10.49 -4.15 47.49
CA LEU A 12 9.70 -5.37 47.32
C LEU A 12 8.19 -5.07 47.39
N SER A 13 7.77 -4.22 48.34
CA SER A 13 6.38 -3.82 48.50
C SER A 13 5.87 -3.04 47.28
N PHE A 14 6.67 -2.10 46.75
CA PHE A 14 6.35 -1.39 45.50
C PHE A 14 6.26 -2.33 44.30
N LEU A 15 7.18 -3.29 44.19
CA LEU A 15 7.18 -4.27 43.11
C LEU A 15 5.92 -5.16 43.18
N MET A 16 5.54 -5.61 44.37
CA MET A 16 4.32 -6.41 44.57
C MET A 16 3.06 -5.61 44.27
N ALA A 17 2.99 -4.34 44.67
CA ALA A 17 1.89 -3.45 44.34
C ALA A 17 1.79 -3.21 42.83
N ALA A 18 2.92 -2.99 42.15
CA ALA A 18 2.96 -2.84 40.70
C ALA A 18 2.52 -4.12 39.96
N LEU A 19 2.96 -5.30 40.42
CA LEU A 19 2.51 -6.57 39.84
C LEU A 19 1.00 -6.79 40.03
N MET A 20 0.47 -6.53 41.23
CA MET A 20 -0.97 -6.60 41.51
C MET A 20 -1.80 -5.65 40.63
N PHE A 21 -1.26 -4.47 40.30
CA PHE A 21 -1.93 -3.53 39.42
C PHE A 21 -1.92 -3.99 37.95
N ASN A 22 -0.87 -4.69 37.51
CA ASN A 22 -0.71 -5.13 36.11
C ASN A 22 -1.47 -6.43 35.77
N VAL A 23 -1.62 -7.36 36.71
CA VAL A 23 -2.33 -8.64 36.51
C VAL A 23 -3.77 -8.49 35.97
N PRO A 24 -4.64 -7.60 36.50
CA PRO A 24 -6.00 -7.46 35.99
C PRO A 24 -6.07 -6.92 34.56
N PHE A 25 -5.09 -6.15 34.10
CA PHE A 25 -5.05 -5.70 32.70
C PHE A 25 -4.68 -6.84 31.75
N ILE A 26 -3.81 -7.76 32.18
CA ILE A 26 -3.44 -8.94 31.40
C ILE A 26 -4.64 -9.90 31.29
N THR A 27 -5.42 -10.07 32.36
CA THR A 27 -6.60 -10.94 32.33
C THR A 27 -7.75 -10.34 31.51
N LEU A 28 -7.95 -9.02 31.53
CA LEU A 28 -8.90 -8.33 30.65
C LEU A 28 -8.56 -8.53 29.17
N ALA A 29 -7.27 -8.52 28.82
CA ALA A 29 -6.82 -8.83 27.45
C ALA A 29 -7.04 -10.30 27.06
N GLN A 30 -7.13 -11.21 28.03
CA GLN A 30 -7.37 -12.65 27.82
C GLN A 30 -8.84 -13.06 27.87
N GLN A 31 -9.76 -12.18 28.28
CA GLN A 31 -11.18 -12.56 28.43
C GLN A 31 -11.84 -13.02 27.13
N ASN A 32 -11.36 -12.55 25.97
CA ASN A 32 -11.87 -12.94 24.66
C ASN A 32 -10.75 -13.56 23.79
N PRO A 33 -10.35 -14.82 24.05
CA PRO A 33 -9.32 -15.49 23.26
C PRO A 33 -9.74 -15.61 21.79
N VAL A 34 -11.05 -15.79 21.54
CA VAL A 34 -11.64 -15.83 20.19
C VAL A 34 -11.46 -14.51 19.46
N GLN A 35 -11.66 -13.37 20.14
CA GLN A 35 -11.52 -12.05 19.54
C GLN A 35 -10.06 -11.74 19.20
N THR A 36 -9.13 -12.03 20.11
CA THR A 36 -7.70 -11.77 19.88
C THR A 36 -7.14 -12.66 18.77
N GLU A 37 -7.54 -13.93 18.71
CA GLU A 37 -7.18 -14.83 17.60
C GLU A 37 -7.77 -14.34 16.26
N ALA A 38 -9.05 -13.95 16.24
CA ALA A 38 -9.71 -13.45 15.04
C ALA A 38 -9.04 -12.19 14.49
N ILE A 39 -8.72 -11.23 15.37
CA ILE A 39 -8.04 -9.98 14.99
C ILE A 39 -6.63 -10.27 14.47
N ALA A 40 -5.85 -11.08 15.18
CA ALA A 40 -4.48 -11.40 14.79
C ALA A 40 -4.41 -12.13 13.44
N ALA A 41 -5.33 -13.09 13.20
CA ALA A 41 -5.46 -13.78 11.93
C ALA A 41 -5.87 -12.80 10.81
N ALA A 42 -6.87 -11.95 11.05
CA ALA A 42 -7.34 -10.96 10.09
C ALA A 42 -6.25 -9.97 9.68
N GLU A 43 -5.44 -9.50 10.62
CA GLU A 43 -4.33 -8.57 10.32
C GLU A 43 -3.22 -9.23 9.49
N ARG A 44 -2.88 -10.49 9.82
CA ARG A 44 -1.87 -11.26 9.09
C ARG A 44 -2.30 -11.50 7.65
N ASP A 45 -3.56 -11.92 7.47
CA ASP A 45 -4.13 -12.20 6.16
C ASP A 45 -4.29 -10.94 5.32
N ALA A 46 -4.81 -9.85 5.90
CA ALA A 46 -4.89 -8.56 5.23
C ALA A 46 -3.51 -8.09 4.76
N SER A 47 -2.47 -8.27 5.58
CA SER A 47 -1.11 -7.90 5.21
C SER A 47 -0.56 -8.76 4.08
N ASN A 48 -0.81 -10.07 4.10
CA ASN A 48 -0.36 -10.99 3.05
C ASN A 48 -1.05 -10.71 1.70
N ASP A 49 -2.37 -10.51 1.72
CA ASP A 49 -3.16 -10.21 0.53
C ASP A 49 -2.79 -8.83 -0.04
N THR A 50 -2.50 -7.86 0.82
CA THR A 50 -2.04 -6.53 0.40
C THR A 50 -0.61 -6.58 -0.12
N ASN A 51 0.29 -7.40 0.43
CA ASN A 51 1.65 -7.53 -0.10
C ASN A 51 1.66 -8.14 -1.51
N LYS A 52 0.82 -9.15 -1.75
CA LYS A 52 0.61 -9.74 -3.09
C LYS A 52 0.04 -8.71 -4.09
N ARG A 53 -0.75 -7.76 -3.60
CA ARG A 53 -1.29 -6.64 -4.39
C ARG A 53 -0.29 -5.51 -4.59
N SER A 54 0.48 -5.18 -3.57
CA SER A 54 1.52 -4.15 -3.59
C SER A 54 2.62 -4.53 -4.56
N THR A 55 3.08 -5.79 -4.54
CA THR A 55 4.06 -6.31 -5.51
C THR A 55 3.54 -6.23 -6.95
N ARG A 56 2.27 -6.58 -7.19
CA ARG A 56 1.65 -6.40 -8.52
C ARG A 56 1.54 -4.93 -8.92
N MET A 57 1.15 -4.06 -8.01
CA MET A 57 1.00 -2.62 -8.28
C MET A 57 2.35 -1.93 -8.49
N ALA A 58 3.35 -2.26 -7.67
CA ALA A 58 4.72 -1.80 -7.82
C ALA A 58 5.32 -2.24 -9.16
N ALA A 59 5.06 -3.49 -9.59
CA ALA A 59 5.48 -3.95 -10.91
C ALA A 59 4.84 -3.12 -12.04
N VAL A 60 3.57 -2.71 -11.91
CA VAL A 60 2.89 -1.86 -12.89
C VAL A 60 3.48 -0.44 -12.89
N CYS A 61 3.69 0.17 -11.73
CA CYS A 61 4.25 1.52 -11.63
C CYS A 61 5.71 1.59 -12.12
N VAL A 62 6.54 0.63 -11.71
CA VAL A 62 7.95 0.56 -12.13
C VAL A 62 8.04 0.22 -13.61
N GLY A 63 7.23 -0.73 -14.09
CA GLY A 63 7.14 -1.05 -15.52
C GLY A 63 6.69 0.15 -16.37
N GLY A 64 5.73 0.93 -15.88
CA GLY A 64 5.28 2.17 -16.53
C GLY A 64 6.36 3.25 -16.57
N ALA A 65 7.08 3.47 -15.46
CA ALA A 65 8.17 4.45 -15.42
C ALA A 65 9.33 4.06 -16.35
N ILE A 66 9.71 2.79 -16.35
CA ILE A 66 10.75 2.27 -17.25
C ILE A 66 10.29 2.35 -18.70
N GLY A 67 9.05 1.96 -19.00
CA GLY A 67 8.46 2.07 -20.34
C GLY A 67 8.40 3.51 -20.85
N GLY A 68 8.06 4.46 -19.97
CA GLY A 68 8.06 5.89 -20.28
C GLY A 68 9.47 6.43 -20.57
N LEU A 69 10.47 6.07 -19.76
CA LEU A 69 11.87 6.47 -19.99
C LEU A 69 12.43 5.89 -21.28
N ILE A 70 12.16 4.60 -21.55
CA ILE A 70 12.58 3.94 -22.80
C ILE A 70 11.89 4.59 -24.00
N GLY A 71 10.59 4.89 -23.91
CA GLY A 71 9.85 5.59 -24.96
C GLY A 71 10.41 6.98 -25.26
N CYS A 72 10.75 7.76 -24.23
CA CYS A 72 11.40 9.06 -24.40
C CYS A 72 12.78 8.93 -25.07
N LEU A 73 13.61 7.96 -24.63
CA LEU A 73 14.95 7.74 -25.21
C LEU A 73 14.89 7.33 -26.68
N ILE A 74 13.99 6.40 -27.04
CA ILE A 74 13.80 5.94 -28.41
C ILE A 74 13.27 7.09 -29.29
N GLY A 75 12.33 7.89 -28.80
CA GLY A 75 11.83 9.06 -29.51
C GLY A 75 12.92 10.09 -29.81
N THR A 76 13.84 10.33 -28.88
CA THR A 76 14.98 11.23 -29.13
C THR A 76 16.03 10.65 -30.06
N ALA A 77 16.19 9.32 -30.10
CA ALA A 77 17.19 8.65 -30.95
C ALA A 77 16.71 8.44 -32.40
N LEU A 78 15.40 8.32 -32.63
CA LEU A 78 14.81 8.11 -33.96
C LEU A 78 14.30 9.40 -34.63
N GLY A 79 14.34 10.55 -33.95
CA GLY A 79 13.90 11.85 -34.46
C GLY A 79 14.71 12.43 -35.62
N SER A 80 15.64 11.67 -36.22
CA SER A 80 16.37 12.02 -37.43
C SER A 80 16.03 11.15 -38.64
N VAL A 81 15.06 10.25 -38.54
CA VAL A 81 14.61 9.41 -39.66
C VAL A 81 13.34 10.00 -40.26
N ASP A 82 13.42 10.44 -41.51
CA ASP A 82 12.29 11.01 -42.28
C ASP A 82 11.03 10.13 -42.16
N PRO A 83 9.84 10.71 -41.88
CA PRO A 83 8.63 9.95 -41.62
C PRO A 83 8.10 9.31 -42.91
N GLN A 84 8.29 8.01 -43.05
CA GLN A 84 7.61 7.22 -44.08
C GLN A 84 6.25 6.72 -43.55
N PRO A 85 5.14 6.99 -44.24
CA PRO A 85 3.80 6.69 -43.74
C PRO A 85 3.53 5.19 -43.83
N THR A 86 3.68 4.45 -42.73
CA THR A 86 3.22 3.06 -42.67
C THR A 86 2.45 2.75 -41.40
N LEU A 87 1.20 2.30 -41.63
CA LEU A 87 0.25 1.64 -40.71
C LEU A 87 -0.47 2.49 -39.66
N GLY A 88 -1.34 3.39 -40.14
CA GLY A 88 -2.79 3.20 -39.98
C GLY A 88 -3.48 3.49 -38.65
N PHE A 89 -2.78 4.00 -37.62
CA PHE A 89 -3.43 4.51 -36.39
C PHE A 89 -3.33 6.03 -36.21
N ALA A 90 -2.85 6.75 -37.23
CA ALA A 90 -2.82 8.21 -37.27
C ALA A 90 -3.91 8.71 -38.22
N PRO A 91 -5.12 9.01 -37.72
CA PRO A 91 -5.46 10.42 -37.68
C PRO A 91 -6.43 10.73 -36.53
N LEU A 92 -5.93 11.27 -35.42
CA LEU A 92 -6.82 12.12 -34.61
C LEU A 92 -6.12 13.20 -33.79
N LEU A 93 -4.80 13.19 -33.63
CA LEU A 93 -4.12 14.25 -32.88
C LEU A 93 -2.86 14.70 -33.61
N ASP A 94 -3.05 15.61 -34.56
CA ASP A 94 -2.00 16.35 -35.23
C ASP A 94 -1.58 17.51 -34.32
N PHE A 95 -0.64 17.25 -33.41
CA PHE A 95 -0.05 18.28 -32.54
C PHE A 95 1.48 18.17 -32.60
N ASP A 96 2.14 19.31 -32.82
CA ASP A 96 3.55 19.47 -33.24
C ASP A 96 4.53 19.61 -32.05
N GLU A 97 4.19 19.10 -30.85
CA GLU A 97 5.00 19.15 -29.61
C GLU A 97 5.26 17.74 -29.02
N ARG A 98 5.85 16.86 -29.83
CA ARG A 98 5.58 15.40 -29.81
C ARG A 98 6.21 14.47 -28.75
N PRO A 99 7.17 14.83 -27.86
CA PRO A 99 7.64 13.87 -26.83
C PRO A 99 6.96 14.03 -25.45
N ILE A 100 6.40 15.21 -25.12
CA ILE A 100 5.88 15.51 -23.77
C ILE A 100 4.45 14.97 -23.60
N ILE A 101 3.65 15.06 -24.66
CA ILE A 101 2.24 14.65 -24.66
C ILE A 101 2.10 13.12 -24.63
N LEU A 102 3.01 12.38 -25.26
CA LEU A 102 2.98 10.91 -25.23
C LEU A 102 3.31 10.35 -23.82
N GLY A 103 4.22 11.01 -23.10
CA GLY A 103 4.55 10.68 -21.72
C GLY A 103 3.40 10.94 -20.73
N SER A 104 2.66 12.05 -20.90
CA SER A 104 1.52 12.37 -20.02
C SER A 104 0.34 11.43 -20.22
N ILE A 105 0.07 10.99 -21.46
CA ILE A 105 -0.97 9.99 -21.77
C ILE A 105 -0.59 8.63 -21.18
N GLY A 106 0.67 8.20 -21.28
CA GLY A 106 1.16 6.97 -20.66
C GLY A 106 0.96 6.94 -19.14
N CYS A 107 1.24 8.05 -18.46
CA CYS A 107 0.99 8.21 -17.02
C CYS A 107 -0.51 8.15 -16.68
N ALA A 108 -1.36 8.80 -17.46
CA ALA A 108 -2.81 8.79 -17.24
C ALA A 108 -3.41 7.38 -17.44
N VAL A 109 -3.01 6.68 -18.51
CA VAL A 109 -3.47 5.31 -18.79
C VAL A 109 -2.98 4.34 -17.71
N GLY A 110 -1.72 4.46 -17.27
CA GLY A 110 -1.18 3.64 -16.16
C GLY A 110 -1.93 3.86 -14.84
N ALA A 111 -2.31 5.09 -14.52
CA ALA A 111 -3.11 5.42 -13.35
C ALA A 111 -4.54 4.83 -13.45
N LEU A 112 -5.18 4.92 -14.62
CA LEU A 112 -6.52 4.38 -14.86
C LEU A 112 -6.57 2.85 -14.79
N ILE A 113 -5.59 2.15 -15.37
CA ILE A 113 -5.47 0.69 -15.27
C ILE A 113 -5.28 0.26 -13.81
N SER A 114 -4.45 0.99 -13.05
CA SER A 114 -4.25 0.75 -11.62
C SER A 114 -5.54 0.97 -10.81
N LEU A 115 -6.36 1.96 -11.18
CA LEU A 115 -7.68 2.19 -10.58
C LEU A 115 -8.65 1.04 -10.88
N GLY A 116 -8.69 0.56 -12.13
CA GLY A 116 -9.56 -0.55 -12.54
C GLY A 116 -9.24 -1.87 -11.83
N VAL A 117 -7.94 -2.22 -11.75
CA VAL A 117 -7.48 -3.43 -11.04
C VAL A 117 -7.79 -3.34 -9.55
N THR A 118 -7.75 -2.14 -8.98
CA THR A 118 -8.01 -1.95 -7.55
C THR A 118 -9.49 -2.00 -7.18
N HIS A 119 -10.39 -1.65 -8.10
CA HIS A 119 -11.85 -1.67 -7.89
C HIS A 119 -12.43 -3.09 -7.91
N ASN A 120 -11.93 -3.97 -8.78
CA ASN A 120 -12.44 -5.33 -8.95
C ASN A 120 -11.95 -6.35 -7.90
N SER A 121 -11.08 -5.94 -6.97
CA SER A 121 -10.62 -6.84 -5.92
C SER A 121 -11.65 -6.85 -4.78
N PRO A 122 -12.34 -7.98 -4.53
CA PRO A 122 -13.34 -8.05 -3.48
C PRO A 122 -12.73 -7.65 -2.14
N SER A 123 -13.37 -6.70 -1.46
CA SER A 123 -12.99 -6.31 -0.09
C SER A 123 -13.37 -7.35 0.95
N SER A 124 -14.05 -8.43 0.54
CA SER A 124 -14.45 -9.53 1.40
C SER A 124 -13.35 -10.59 1.45
N PRO A 125 -12.98 -11.07 2.66
CA PRO A 125 -12.08 -12.21 2.80
C PRO A 125 -12.67 -13.45 2.12
N SER A 126 -11.81 -14.40 1.69
CA SER A 126 -12.27 -15.63 1.05
C SER A 126 -13.23 -16.40 1.98
N PRO A 127 -14.45 -16.77 1.53
CA PRO A 127 -15.42 -17.50 2.34
C PRO A 127 -14.87 -18.81 2.89
N GLU A 128 -13.96 -19.44 2.15
CA GLU A 128 -13.31 -20.70 2.50
C GLU A 128 -12.56 -20.63 3.84
N ARG A 129 -12.01 -19.45 4.20
CA ARG A 129 -11.29 -19.25 5.47
C ARG A 129 -12.22 -19.15 6.68
N LEU A 130 -13.50 -18.92 6.44
CA LEU A 130 -14.53 -18.71 7.47
C LEU A 130 -15.39 -19.96 7.68
N LEU A 131 -15.24 -21.00 6.86
CA LEU A 131 -15.96 -22.26 7.00
C LEU A 131 -15.56 -22.95 8.32
N GLY A 132 -16.56 -23.27 9.15
CA GLY A 132 -16.36 -23.97 10.43
C GLY A 132 -15.97 -23.08 11.61
N LYS A 133 -15.94 -21.74 11.45
CA LYS A 133 -15.72 -20.79 12.56
C LYS A 133 -17.06 -20.35 13.18
N SER A 134 -17.04 -19.94 14.45
CA SER A 134 -18.23 -19.39 15.14
C SER A 134 -18.62 -18.04 14.54
N LEU A 135 -19.90 -17.67 14.64
CA LEU A 135 -20.41 -16.40 14.12
C LEU A 135 -19.66 -15.20 14.72
N GLU A 136 -19.39 -15.22 16.03
CA GLU A 136 -18.62 -14.19 16.72
C GLU A 136 -17.20 -14.04 16.14
N TYR A 137 -16.52 -15.15 15.84
CA TYR A 137 -15.19 -15.11 15.21
C TYR A 137 -15.25 -14.43 13.84
N VAL A 138 -16.29 -14.74 13.05
CA VAL A 138 -16.47 -14.17 11.70
C VAL A 138 -16.71 -12.66 11.78
N GLU A 139 -17.50 -12.18 12.73
CA GLU A 139 -17.73 -10.73 12.92
C GLU A 139 -16.45 -9.99 13.30
N PHE A 140 -15.73 -10.44 14.32
CA PHE A 140 -14.47 -9.81 14.72
C PHE A 140 -13.40 -9.88 13.62
N TYR A 141 -13.31 -11.01 12.92
CA TYR A 141 -12.37 -11.19 11.81
C TYR A 141 -12.67 -10.23 10.65
N THR A 142 -13.93 -10.16 10.22
CA THR A 142 -14.32 -9.34 9.06
C THR A 142 -14.14 -7.84 9.33
N ASP A 143 -14.46 -7.37 10.54
CA ASP A 143 -14.28 -5.96 10.89
C ASP A 143 -12.80 -5.56 11.00
N ALA A 144 -11.99 -6.39 11.66
CA ALA A 144 -10.54 -6.19 11.75
C ALA A 144 -9.88 -6.22 10.36
N TYR A 145 -10.25 -7.18 9.52
CA TYR A 145 -9.75 -7.30 8.14
C TYR A 145 -10.10 -6.07 7.31
N ARG A 146 -11.34 -5.57 7.40
CA ARG A 146 -11.81 -4.39 6.67
C ARG A 146 -11.08 -3.13 7.11
N THR A 147 -10.89 -2.96 8.41
CA THR A 147 -10.17 -1.82 9.00
C THR A 147 -8.72 -1.82 8.56
N LYS A 148 -8.03 -2.96 8.63
CA LYS A 148 -6.63 -3.06 8.20
C LYS A 148 -6.48 -2.81 6.71
N THR A 149 -7.35 -3.40 5.89
CA THR A 149 -7.35 -3.20 4.43
C THR A 149 -7.56 -1.74 4.04
N ARG A 150 -8.46 -1.01 4.73
CA ARG A 150 -8.64 0.44 4.51
C ARG A 150 -7.36 1.21 4.80
N SER A 151 -6.70 0.92 5.92
CA SER A 151 -5.44 1.59 6.30
C SER A 151 -4.31 1.34 5.30
N LEU A 152 -4.26 0.16 4.69
CA LEU A 152 -3.25 -0.18 3.69
C LEU A 152 -3.56 0.49 2.35
N ARG A 153 -4.84 0.58 1.96
CA ARG A 153 -5.26 1.32 0.75
C ARG A 153 -4.91 2.80 0.83
N THR A 154 -5.12 3.45 1.98
CA THR A 154 -4.77 4.88 2.14
C THR A 154 -3.26 5.11 2.07
N LYS A 155 -2.45 4.23 2.67
CA LYS A 155 -0.98 4.28 2.57
C LYS A 155 -0.48 4.09 1.13
N LEU A 156 -1.04 3.12 0.41
CA LEU A 156 -0.68 2.87 -1.00
C LEU A 156 -1.11 4.00 -1.91
N ALA A 157 -2.30 4.57 -1.71
CA ALA A 157 -2.77 5.73 -2.47
C ALA A 157 -1.81 6.92 -2.30
N ALA A 158 -1.39 7.20 -1.06
CA ALA A 158 -0.42 8.25 -0.76
C ALA A 158 0.94 8.03 -1.47
N ALA A 159 1.44 6.79 -1.46
CA ALA A 159 2.68 6.43 -2.15
C ALA A 159 2.57 6.61 -3.68
N GLY A 160 1.44 6.21 -4.27
CA GLY A 160 1.16 6.38 -5.70
C GLY A 160 1.17 7.86 -6.10
N SER A 161 0.48 8.72 -5.35
CA SER A 161 0.44 10.17 -5.63
C SER A 161 1.80 10.85 -5.53
N ALA A 162 2.67 10.41 -4.60
CA ALA A 162 4.01 10.96 -4.47
C ALA A 162 4.88 10.65 -5.70
N SER A 163 4.76 9.42 -6.23
CA SER A 163 5.54 9.01 -7.41
C SER A 163 5.11 9.73 -8.70
N ALA A 164 3.81 9.95 -8.89
CA ALA A 164 3.28 10.67 -10.05
C ALA A 164 3.67 12.17 -10.05
N GLY A 165 3.64 12.81 -8.88
CA GLY A 165 4.05 14.23 -8.75
C GLY A 165 5.54 14.45 -9.01
N GLY A 166 6.40 13.52 -8.59
CA GLY A 166 7.85 13.63 -8.78
C GLY A 166 8.30 13.60 -10.25
N GLY A 167 7.68 12.74 -11.07
CA GLY A 167 8.01 12.65 -12.50
C GLY A 167 7.65 13.92 -13.28
N MET A 168 6.52 14.55 -12.94
CA MET A 168 6.10 15.81 -13.55
C MET A 168 7.07 16.95 -13.23
N LEU A 169 7.57 16.99 -12.00
CA LEU A 169 8.48 18.04 -11.53
C LEU A 169 9.87 17.93 -12.16
N ILE A 170 10.39 16.72 -12.35
CA ILE A 170 11.64 16.49 -13.08
C ILE A 170 11.50 16.95 -14.53
N GLY A 171 10.40 16.60 -15.21
CA GLY A 171 10.11 17.04 -16.58
C GLY A 171 10.14 18.57 -16.72
N PHE A 172 9.48 19.28 -15.80
CA PHE A 172 9.50 20.74 -15.74
C PHE A 172 10.90 21.32 -15.51
N LEU A 173 11.70 20.75 -14.60
CA LEU A 173 13.05 21.23 -14.34
C LEU A 173 13.98 21.05 -15.56
N THR A 174 13.86 19.95 -16.30
CA THR A 174 14.63 19.75 -17.55
C THR A 174 14.24 20.73 -18.67
N GLN A 175 12.99 21.21 -18.71
CA GLN A 175 12.55 22.23 -19.66
C GLN A 175 13.12 23.61 -19.33
N VAL A 176 13.16 23.98 -18.06
CA VAL A 176 13.67 25.29 -17.61
C VAL A 176 15.20 25.39 -17.74
N ALA A 177 15.92 24.26 -17.74
CA ALA A 177 17.37 24.23 -17.85
C ALA A 177 17.91 24.32 -19.31
N LYS A 178 17.03 24.34 -20.32
CA LYS A 178 17.38 24.57 -21.73
C LYS A 178 17.12 26.02 -22.11
#